data_AF-A0A183LJU5-F1
#
_entry.id   AF-A0A183LJU5-F1
#
_cell.length_a   1.000
_cell.length_b   1.000
_cell.length_c   1.000
_cell.angle_alpha   90.00
_cell.angle_beta   90.00
_cell.angle_gamma   90.00
#
_symmetry.space_group_name_H-M   'P 1'
#
loop_
_entity.id
_entity.type
_entity.pdbx_description
1 polymer ?
#
loop_
_entity_poly.entity_id
_entity_poly.type
_entity_poly.pdbx_seq_one_letter_code
_entity_poly.pdbx_strand_id
1 'polypeptide(L)'
;MKPGHCFTIEPMINEGDWHDELWPDNWTAVTKDGLRSAQFEHTMVILKPELATSNGMAIEVLTKRRISGADPLNGCKFNEEDALHFERYGRPYFVDQLYKLGLNTDCTVFKSTSKN
;
A
#
# COMPACT_ATOMS: atom_id res chain seq x y z
N MET A 1 -8.85 -19.10 -2.68
CA MET A 1 -9.23 -17.86 -3.38
C MET A 1 -9.76 -18.20 -4.78
N LYS A 2 -10.87 -17.61 -5.24
CA LYS A 2 -11.50 -17.91 -6.54
C LYS A 2 -11.92 -16.62 -7.27
N PRO A 3 -11.98 -16.61 -8.61
CA PRO A 3 -12.47 -15.46 -9.37
C PRO A 3 -13.84 -14.97 -8.89
N GLY A 4 -14.01 -13.65 -8.83
CA GLY A 4 -15.20 -12.97 -8.28
C GLY A 4 -15.18 -12.77 -6.77
N HIS A 5 -14.25 -13.38 -6.03
CA HIS A 5 -14.09 -13.08 -4.61
C HIS A 5 -13.60 -11.64 -4.42
N CYS A 6 -14.23 -10.90 -3.51
CA CYS A 6 -13.85 -9.56 -3.10
C CYS A 6 -13.46 -9.60 -1.61
N PHE A 7 -12.31 -9.03 -1.25
CA PHE A 7 -11.76 -9.08 0.10
C PHE A 7 -10.80 -7.93 0.37
N THR A 8 -10.46 -7.72 1.63
CA THR A 8 -9.51 -6.70 2.09
C THR A 8 -8.18 -7.35 2.46
N ILE A 9 -7.10 -6.60 2.26
CA ILE A 9 -5.84 -6.79 2.98
C ILE A 9 -5.58 -5.48 3.73
N GLU A 10 -5.50 -5.57 5.05
CA GLU A 10 -5.54 -4.41 5.94
C GLU A 10 -4.53 -4.49 7.12
N PRO A 11 -3.24 -4.74 6.84
CA PRO A 11 -2.23 -4.97 7.88
C PRO A 11 -2.09 -3.76 8.81
N MET A 12 -2.11 -4.04 10.11
CA MET A 12 -1.73 -3.12 11.18
C MET A 12 -0.33 -3.51 11.66
N ILE A 13 0.61 -2.57 11.61
CA ILE A 13 2.01 -2.78 12.03
C ILE A 13 2.32 -1.85 13.20
N ASN A 14 2.83 -2.43 14.28
CA ASN A 14 3.18 -1.71 15.49
C ASN A 14 4.69 -1.45 15.55
N GLU A 15 5.09 -0.33 16.14
CA GLU A 15 6.49 -0.01 16.41
C GLU A 15 7.09 -0.93 17.50
N GLY A 16 6.27 -1.34 18.47
CA GLY A 16 6.64 -2.24 19.55
C GLY A 16 5.97 -3.61 19.44
N ASP A 17 5.27 -4.01 20.50
CA ASP A 17 4.64 -5.32 20.60
C ASP A 17 3.32 -5.41 19.81
N TRP A 18 2.91 -6.62 19.43
CA TRP A 18 1.70 -6.86 18.63
C TRP A 18 0.42 -6.88 19.48
N HIS A 19 0.54 -7.03 20.80
CA HIS A 19 -0.61 -7.13 21.71
C HIS A 19 -1.39 -5.81 21.78
N ASP A 20 -2.72 -5.93 21.76
CA ASP A 20 -3.67 -4.84 21.87
C ASP A 20 -4.48 -4.88 23.17
N GLU A 21 -5.11 -3.76 23.50
CA GLU A 21 -6.17 -3.64 24.50
C GLU A 21 -7.36 -2.83 23.95
N LEU A 22 -8.56 -3.16 24.38
CA LEU A 22 -9.79 -2.45 24.02
C LEU A 22 -10.12 -1.43 25.11
N TRP A 23 -10.25 -0.17 24.72
CA TRP A 23 -10.66 0.90 25.63
C TRP A 23 -12.12 0.75 26.11
N PRO A 24 -12.51 1.41 27.22
CA PRO A 24 -13.86 1.30 27.79
C PRO A 24 -15.01 1.76 26.87
N ASP A 25 -14.70 2.45 25.76
CA ASP A 25 -15.67 2.79 24.73
C ASP A 25 -16.13 1.60 23.88
N ASN A 26 -15.47 0.44 24.02
CA ASN A 26 -15.71 -0.80 23.27
C ASN A 26 -15.42 -0.71 21.76
N TRP A 27 -14.58 0.23 21.34
CA TRP A 27 -14.21 0.44 19.93
C TRP A 27 -12.73 0.68 19.71
N THR A 28 -12.10 1.50 20.53
CA THR A 28 -10.71 1.90 20.32
C THR A 28 -9.77 0.79 20.77
N ALA A 29 -9.21 0.08 19.80
CA ALA A 29 -8.10 -0.85 20.00
C ALA A 29 -6.79 -0.05 20.01
N VAL A 30 -5.99 -0.20 21.06
CA VAL A 30 -4.67 0.45 21.19
C VAL A 30 -3.59 -0.59 21.45
N THR A 31 -2.35 -0.24 21.12
CA THR A 31 -1.19 -1.05 21.49
C THR A 31 -1.03 -1.06 23.01
N LYS A 32 -0.78 -2.24 23.57
CA LYS A 32 -0.63 -2.40 25.03
C LYS A 32 0.58 -1.64 25.59
N ASP A 33 1.59 -1.39 24.77
CA ASP A 33 2.79 -0.64 25.12
C ASP A 33 2.69 0.88 24.86
N GLY A 34 1.57 1.35 24.29
CA GLY A 34 1.33 2.75 23.97
C GLY A 34 2.20 3.32 22.84
N LEU A 35 2.94 2.48 22.11
CA LEU A 35 3.74 2.89 20.95
C LEU A 35 2.89 3.01 19.69
N ARG A 36 3.46 3.60 18.64
CA ARG A 36 2.72 3.91 17.40
C ARG A 36 2.32 2.64 16.66
N SER A 37 1.15 2.69 16.02
CA SER A 37 0.68 1.72 15.04
C SER A 37 0.33 2.43 13.73
N ALA A 38 0.50 1.74 12.61
CA ALA A 38 0.12 2.22 11.28
C ALA A 38 -0.65 1.13 10.53
N GLN A 39 -1.66 1.54 9.76
CA GLN A 39 -2.48 0.66 8.94
C GLN A 39 -2.60 1.19 7.51
N PHE A 40 -2.65 0.28 6.55
CA PHE A 40 -3.10 0.54 5.19
C PHE A 40 -4.09 -0.53 4.76
N GLU A 41 -5.05 -0.18 3.92
CA GLU A 41 -6.07 -1.10 3.45
C GLU A 41 -6.35 -0.93 1.96
N HIS A 42 -6.55 -2.08 1.29
CA HIS A 42 -7.16 -2.13 -0.03
C HIS A 42 -8.24 -3.19 -0.11
N THR A 43 -9.34 -2.84 -0.77
CA THR A 43 -10.32 -3.79 -1.28
C THR A 43 -9.90 -4.26 -2.66
N MET A 44 -9.89 -5.57 -2.87
CA MET A 44 -9.46 -6.19 -4.10
C MET A 44 -10.43 -7.26 -4.56
N VAL A 45 -10.48 -7.46 -5.88
CA VAL A 45 -11.26 -8.54 -6.51
C VAL A 45 -10.33 -9.50 -7.23
N ILE A 46 -10.61 -10.79 -7.11
CA ILE A 46 -9.92 -11.84 -7.85
C ILE A 46 -10.50 -11.94 -9.24
N LEU A 47 -9.66 -11.77 -10.24
CA LEU A 47 -10.02 -11.89 -11.64
C LEU A 47 -9.88 -13.33 -12.12
N LYS A 48 -10.50 -13.64 -13.25
CA LYS A 48 -10.22 -14.89 -13.95
C LYS A 48 -8.81 -14.84 -14.55
N PRO A 49 -8.10 -15.98 -14.69
CA PRO A 49 -6.75 -16.00 -15.27
C PRO A 49 -6.66 -15.31 -16.65
N GLU A 50 -7.69 -15.45 -17.49
CA GLU A 50 -7.74 -14.80 -18.80
C GLU A 50 -7.90 -13.27 -18.75
N LEU A 51 -8.29 -12.72 -17.61
CA LEU A 51 -8.40 -11.28 -17.35
C LEU A 51 -7.23 -10.75 -16.50
N ALA A 52 -6.25 -11.60 -16.19
CA ALA A 52 -5.05 -11.17 -15.49
C ALA A 52 -4.37 -10.08 -16.32
N THR A 53 -4.15 -8.93 -15.69
CA THR A 53 -3.52 -7.78 -16.32
C THR A 53 -2.05 -8.09 -16.66
N SER A 54 -1.44 -7.32 -17.57
CA SER A 54 -0.06 -7.51 -18.10
C SER A 54 1.04 -7.63 -17.03
N ASN A 55 0.72 -7.22 -15.81
CA ASN A 55 1.51 -7.23 -14.59
C ASN A 55 1.50 -8.59 -13.85
N GLY A 56 0.86 -9.64 -14.37
CA GLY A 56 1.07 -11.02 -13.92
C GLY A 56 0.33 -11.45 -12.64
N MET A 57 -0.65 -10.67 -12.19
CA MET A 57 -1.52 -11.03 -11.05
C MET A 57 -2.99 -10.99 -11.49
N ALA A 58 -3.74 -12.05 -11.19
CA ALA A 58 -5.18 -12.10 -11.43
C ALA A 58 -5.97 -11.39 -10.30
N ILE A 59 -5.53 -10.19 -9.90
CA ILE A 59 -6.15 -9.40 -8.85
C ILE A 59 -6.25 -7.95 -9.32
N GLU A 60 -7.40 -7.33 -9.13
CA GLU A 60 -7.59 -5.90 -9.31
C GLU A 60 -7.79 -5.21 -7.96
N VAL A 61 -7.04 -4.14 -7.73
CA VAL A 61 -7.18 -3.26 -6.57
C VAL A 61 -8.23 -2.21 -6.87
N LEU A 62 -9.41 -2.35 -6.26
CA LEU A 62 -10.58 -1.50 -6.54
C LEU A 62 -10.43 -0.10 -5.95
N THR A 63 -9.75 -0.02 -4.81
CA THR A 63 -9.56 1.21 -4.02
C THR A 63 -8.25 1.93 -4.34
N LYS A 64 -7.54 1.54 -5.40
CA LYS A 64 -6.28 2.20 -5.76
C LYS A 64 -6.53 3.66 -6.12
N ARG A 65 -5.63 4.54 -5.67
CA ARG A 65 -5.71 5.96 -6.01
C ARG A 65 -5.59 6.15 -7.52
N ARG A 66 -6.50 6.93 -8.10
CA ARG A 66 -6.45 7.39 -9.49
C ARG A 66 -6.09 8.86 -9.51
N ILE A 67 -5.13 9.23 -10.35
CA ILE A 67 -4.73 10.62 -10.53
C ILE A 67 -5.66 11.24 -11.59
N SER A 68 -6.39 12.27 -11.19
CA SER A 68 -7.22 13.07 -12.10
C SER A 68 -6.58 14.45 -12.28
N GLY A 69 -6.50 14.93 -13.52
CA GLY A 69 -5.91 16.23 -13.83
C GLY A 69 -4.39 16.17 -13.98
N ALA A 70 -3.70 17.27 -13.65
CA ALA A 70 -2.25 17.36 -13.78
C ALA A 70 -1.55 16.46 -12.76
N ASP A 71 -0.71 15.53 -13.24
CA ASP A 71 0.12 14.71 -12.38
C ASP A 71 1.33 15.53 -11.90
N PRO A 72 1.49 15.79 -10.58
CA PRO A 72 2.62 16.54 -10.03
C PRO A 72 3.98 15.88 -10.27
N LEU A 73 3.99 14.58 -10.58
CA LEU A 73 5.19 13.81 -10.87
C LEU A 73 5.30 13.46 -12.37
N ASN A 74 4.54 14.14 -13.23
CA ASN A 74 4.64 13.94 -14.67
C ASN A 74 6.08 14.24 -15.16
N GLY A 75 6.68 13.29 -15.88
CA GLY A 75 8.07 13.39 -16.35
C GLY A 75 9.13 12.99 -15.32
N CYS A 76 8.76 12.71 -14.06
CA CYS A 76 9.66 12.04 -13.12
C CYS A 76 9.91 10.60 -13.57
N LYS A 77 11.17 10.17 -13.48
CA LYS A 77 11.56 8.78 -13.75
C LYS A 77 11.57 8.02 -12.43
N PHE A 78 10.69 7.05 -12.31
CA PHE A 78 10.70 6.07 -11.22
C PHE A 78 11.57 4.87 -11.60
N ASN A 79 12.09 4.17 -10.60
CA ASN A 79 12.67 2.85 -10.83
C ASN A 79 11.55 1.86 -11.26
N GLU A 80 11.94 0.73 -11.84
CA GLU A 80 11.01 -0.26 -12.38
C GLU A 80 10.05 -0.82 -11.31
N GLU A 81 10.53 -0.96 -10.07
CA GLU A 81 9.77 -1.53 -8.97
C GLU A 81 8.65 -0.58 -8.51
N ASP A 82 8.97 0.69 -8.30
CA ASP A 82 8.00 1.74 -7.95
C ASP A 82 7.00 1.96 -9.10
N ALA A 83 7.46 1.97 -10.35
CA ALA A 83 6.56 2.09 -11.50
C ALA A 83 5.53 0.94 -11.54
N LEU A 84 5.99 -0.30 -11.34
CA LEU A 84 5.13 -1.48 -11.27
C LEU A 84 4.21 -1.44 -10.05
N HIS A 85 4.71 -0.96 -8.91
CA HIS A 85 3.90 -0.77 -7.70
C HIS A 85 2.76 0.21 -7.96
N PHE A 86 3.04 1.37 -8.55
CA PHE A 86 2.05 2.39 -8.86
C PHE A 86 1.02 1.91 -9.89
N GLU A 87 1.43 1.11 -10.87
CA GLU A 87 0.51 0.50 -11.82
C GLU A 87 -0.48 -0.45 -11.12
N ARG A 88 0.04 -1.32 -10.24
CA ARG A 88 -0.75 -2.36 -9.53
C ARG A 88 -1.64 -1.76 -8.44
N TYR A 89 -1.07 -1.00 -7.52
CA TYR A 89 -1.69 -0.56 -6.27
C TYR A 89 -2.07 0.93 -6.26
N GLY A 90 -1.70 1.68 -7.30
CA GLY A 90 -1.84 3.13 -7.34
C GLY A 90 -0.74 3.84 -6.54
N ARG A 91 -0.33 5.04 -6.99
CA ARG A 91 0.68 5.83 -6.28
C ARG A 91 0.13 6.37 -4.95
N PRO A 92 0.70 6.02 -3.79
CA PRO A 92 0.25 6.54 -2.51
C PRO A 92 0.35 8.06 -2.43
N TYR A 93 -0.56 8.72 -1.69
CA TYR A 93 -0.55 10.18 -1.57
C TYR A 93 0.73 10.73 -0.90
N PHE A 94 1.30 9.98 0.05
CA PHE A 94 2.52 10.41 0.73
C PHE A 94 3.70 10.56 -0.25
N VAL A 95 3.74 9.82 -1.37
CA VAL A 95 4.79 9.98 -2.39
C VAL A 95 4.76 11.39 -2.99
N ASP A 96 3.56 11.93 -3.26
CA ASP A 96 3.41 13.31 -3.74
C ASP A 96 3.87 14.33 -2.68
N GLN A 97 3.64 14.02 -1.39
CA GLN A 97 4.06 14.87 -0.28
C GLN A 97 5.59 14.85 -0.13
N LEU A 98 6.21 13.68 -0.21
CA LEU A 98 7.67 13.53 -0.18
C LEU A 98 8.31 14.30 -1.33
N TYR A 99 7.76 14.20 -2.54
CA TYR A 99 8.22 14.97 -3.70
C TYR A 99 8.16 16.48 -3.47
N LYS A 100 7.03 17.00 -2.96
CA LYS A 100 6.87 18.42 -2.64
C LYS A 100 7.85 18.92 -1.58
N LEU A 101 8.27 18.05 -0.67
CA LEU A 101 9.26 18.34 0.37
C LEU A 101 10.70 18.15 -0.11
N GLY A 102 10.93 17.74 -1.36
CA GLY A 102 12.27 17.42 -1.88
C GLY A 102 12.91 16.19 -1.21
N LEU A 103 12.09 15.30 -0.65
CA LEU A 103 12.52 14.07 0.01
C LEU A 103 12.55 12.89 -0.97
N ASN A 104 13.15 11.78 -0.54
CA ASN A 104 13.14 10.54 -1.33
C ASN A 104 11.69 10.08 -1.55
N THR A 105 11.38 9.70 -2.79
CA THR A 105 10.05 9.26 -3.25
C THR A 105 9.95 7.75 -3.48
N ASP A 106 11.05 7.00 -3.27
CA ASP A 106 11.07 5.54 -3.31
C ASP A 106 10.00 4.99 -2.34
N CYS A 107 9.07 4.17 -2.83
CA CYS A 107 8.02 3.57 -2.00
C CYS A 107 8.23 2.08 -1.78
N THR A 108 8.96 1.41 -2.67
CA THR A 108 9.37 0.01 -2.51
C THR A 108 10.69 -0.05 -1.75
N VAL A 109 10.59 -0.28 -0.44
CA VAL A 109 11.75 -0.38 0.46
C VAL A 109 12.01 -1.84 0.82
N PHE A 110 12.23 -2.67 -0.20
CA PHE A 110 12.94 -3.94 -0.03
C PHE A 110 14.24 -3.90 -0.84
N LYS A 111 15.07 -2.89 -0.60
CA LYS A 111 16.48 -2.97 -1.01
C LYS A 111 17.05 -4.17 -0.26
N SER A 112 17.32 -5.27 -0.99
CA SER A 112 18.06 -6.42 -0.48
C SER A 112 19.24 -5.88 0.33
N THR A 113 19.19 -6.01 1.64
CA THR A 113 20.35 -5.80 2.50
C THR A 113 21.25 -7.02 2.41
N SER A 114 21.53 -7.51 1.20
CA SER A 114 22.72 -8.32 0.96
C SER A 114 23.92 -7.38 0.94
N LYS A 115 24.27 -6.86 2.12
CA LYS A 115 25.65 -6.47 2.39
C LYS A 115 26.34 -7.76 2.82
N ASN A 116 27.35 -8.15 2.05
CA ASN A 116 28.40 -9.06 2.52
C ASN A 116 28.95 -8.59 3.87
#